data_AF-A0A0G1NPF3-F1
#
_entry.id   AF-A0A0G1NPF3-F1
#
_cell.length_a   1.000
_cell.length_b   1.000
_cell.length_c   1.000
_cell.angle_alpha   90.00
_cell.angle_beta   90.00
_cell.angle_gamma   90.00
#
_symmetry.space_group_name_H-M   'P 1'
#
loop_
_entity.id
_entity.type
_entity.pdbx_description
1 polymer ?
#
loop_
_entity_poly.entity_id
_entity_poly.type
_entity_poly.pdbx_seq_one_letter_code
_entity_poly.pdbx_strand_id
1 'polypeptide(L)'
;GLEFWEELDFVGDFFKTEGGDDILISFNLIDTTMSLVKQRELIKYLYHHQEALWNKIFGDFVGEQEMERLIVENFEKGYISL
;
A
#
# COMPACT_ATOMS: atom_id res chain seq x y z
N GLY A 1 -3.58 -7.07 -24.09
CA GLY A 1 -3.72 -8.51 -23.71
C GLY A 1 -3.74 -8.70 -22.20
N LEU A 2 -2.79 -8.11 -21.48
CA LEU A 2 -2.77 -8.08 -20.01
C LEU A 2 -3.41 -6.83 -19.40
N GLU A 3 -3.72 -5.79 -20.19
CA GLU A 3 -4.32 -4.53 -19.72
C GLU A 3 -5.63 -4.73 -18.96
N PHE A 4 -6.37 -5.81 -19.23
CA PHE A 4 -7.58 -6.14 -18.47
C PHE A 4 -7.32 -6.29 -16.96
N TRP A 5 -6.13 -6.73 -16.56
CA TRP A 5 -5.79 -6.98 -15.16
C TRP A 5 -5.18 -5.76 -14.45
N GLU A 6 -5.04 -4.64 -15.15
CA GLU A 6 -4.51 -3.39 -14.58
C GLU A 6 -5.44 -2.90 -13.45
N GLU A 7 -4.85 -2.51 -12.32
CA GLU A 7 -5.55 -2.06 -11.10
C GLU A 7 -6.57 -3.04 -10.48
N LEU A 8 -6.52 -4.33 -10.85
CA LEU A 8 -7.40 -5.36 -10.28
C LEU A 8 -6.74 -6.19 -9.16
N ASP A 9 -5.54 -5.84 -8.73
CA ASP A 9 -4.78 -6.59 -7.72
C ASP A 9 -5.00 -6.08 -6.29
N PHE A 10 -5.75 -5.00 -6.09
CA PHE A 10 -6.10 -4.48 -4.76
C PHE A 10 -7.55 -4.00 -4.69
N VAL A 11 -8.12 -3.99 -3.48
CA VAL A 11 -9.41 -3.38 -3.16
C VAL A 11 -9.39 -2.90 -1.72
N GLY A 12 -9.99 -1.74 -1.43
CA GLY A 12 -10.14 -1.27 -0.06
C GLY A 12 -11.24 -0.25 0.09
N ASP A 13 -11.97 -0.34 1.21
CA ASP A 13 -13.04 0.59 1.55
C ASP A 13 -13.30 0.62 3.07
N PHE A 14 -14.06 1.61 3.52
CA PHE A 14 -14.55 1.72 4.88
C PHE A 14 -15.91 1.05 5.01
N PHE A 15 -16.04 0.20 6.04
CA PHE A 15 -17.28 -0.49 6.38
C PHE A 15 -17.71 -0.13 7.79
N LYS A 16 -19.00 -0.17 8.07
CA LYS A 16 -19.53 0.04 9.42
C LYS A 16 -19.42 -1.23 10.26
N THR A 17 -18.88 -1.11 11.46
CA THR A 17 -18.95 -2.17 12.48
C THR A 17 -20.37 -2.26 13.06
N GLU A 18 -20.67 -3.32 13.82
CA GLU A 18 -21.94 -3.43 14.56
C GLU A 18 -22.19 -2.23 15.50
N GLY A 19 -21.13 -1.59 15.99
CA GLY A 19 -21.21 -0.38 16.82
C GLY A 19 -21.38 0.93 16.05
N GLY A 20 -21.32 0.91 14.72
CA GLY A 20 -21.44 2.10 13.86
C GLY A 20 -20.12 2.83 13.55
N ASP A 21 -19.00 2.36 14.09
CA ASP A 21 -17.66 2.86 13.77
C ASP A 21 -17.23 2.45 12.37
N ASP A 22 -16.45 3.29 11.68
CA ASP A 22 -15.83 2.93 10.40
C ASP A 22 -14.57 2.08 10.62
N ILE A 23 -14.50 0.94 9.93
CA ILE A 23 -13.31 0.09 9.85
C ILE A 23 -12.83 0.04 8.40
N LEU A 24 -11.54 0.30 8.20
CA LEU A 24 -10.89 0.09 6.91
C LEU A 24 -10.65 -1.40 6.68
N ILE A 25 -11.22 -1.91 5.59
CA ILE A 25 -10.95 -3.25 5.09
C ILE A 25 -10.25 -3.09 3.74
N SER A 26 -9.00 -3.55 3.66
CA SER A 26 -8.24 -3.56 2.41
C SER A 26 -7.57 -4.90 2.17
N PHE A 27 -7.45 -5.24 0.89
CA PHE A 27 -6.80 -6.43 0.38
C PHE A 27 -5.89 -6.04 -0.78
N ASN A 28 -4.71 -6.64 -0.81
CA ASN A 28 -3.87 -6.74 -2.01
C ASN A 28 -3.68 -8.23 -2.31
N LEU A 29 -3.60 -8.60 -3.59
CA LEU A 29 -3.49 -9.98 -4.06
C LEU A 29 -2.23 -10.67 -3.49
N ILE A 30 -1.10 -9.97 -3.48
CA ILE A 30 0.16 -10.49 -2.94
C ILE A 30 0.07 -10.63 -1.42
N ASP A 31 -0.44 -9.61 -0.73
CA ASP A 31 -0.64 -9.67 0.73
C ASP A 31 -1.55 -10.84 1.12
N THR A 32 -2.64 -11.04 0.38
CA THR A 32 -3.59 -12.14 0.60
C THR A 32 -2.93 -13.50 0.37
N THR A 33 -2.15 -13.63 -0.70
CA THR A 33 -1.39 -14.85 -1.03
C THR A 33 -0.39 -15.16 0.07
N MET A 34 0.35 -14.15 0.55
CA MET A 34 1.32 -14.31 1.64
C MET A 34 0.64 -14.69 2.96
N SER A 35 -0.49 -14.08 3.29
CA SER A 35 -1.30 -14.47 4.46
C SER A 35 -1.78 -15.91 4.38
N LEU A 36 -2.13 -16.41 3.18
CA LEU A 36 -2.49 -17.83 2.99
C LEU A 36 -1.29 -18.76 3.21
N VAL A 37 -0.14 -18.46 2.61
CA VAL A 37 1.10 -19.24 2.79
C VAL A 37 1.49 -19.32 4.27
N LYS A 38 1.23 -18.25 5.02
CA LYS A 38 1.58 -18.07 6.43
C LYS A 38 0.41 -18.25 7.38
N GLN A 39 -0.66 -18.91 6.95
CA GLN A 39 -1.90 -19.03 7.72
C GLN A 39 -1.70 -19.61 9.13
N ARG A 40 -0.75 -20.55 9.31
CA ARG A 40 -0.44 -21.15 10.62
C ARG A 40 0.15 -20.16 11.63
N GLU A 41 0.76 -19.08 11.12
CA GLU A 41 1.36 -18.02 11.93
C GLU A 41 0.33 -16.92 12.25
N LEU A 42 -0.89 -16.97 11.66
CA LEU A 42 -1.97 -15.98 11.80
C LEU A 42 -1.53 -14.54 11.52
N ILE A 43 -0.52 -14.38 10.66
CA ILE A 43 0.03 -13.08 10.28
C ILE A 43 -0.85 -12.45 9.20
N LYS A 44 -1.34 -11.23 9.49
CA LYS A 44 -1.97 -10.37 8.49
C LYS A 44 -0.89 -9.56 7.78
N TYR A 45 -0.74 -9.76 6.48
CA TYR A 45 0.12 -8.91 5.66
C TYR A 45 -0.64 -7.65 5.24
N LEU A 46 -0.04 -6.49 5.50
CA LEU A 46 -0.59 -5.16 5.20
C LEU A 46 0.46 -4.27 4.50
N TYR A 47 1.51 -4.91 3.97
CA TYR A 47 2.71 -4.23 3.51
C TYR A 47 2.39 -3.23 2.39
N HIS A 48 1.63 -3.64 1.38
CA HIS A 48 1.32 -2.78 0.24
C HIS A 48 0.39 -1.63 0.61
N HIS A 49 -0.53 -1.84 1.56
CA HIS A 49 -1.34 -0.76 2.10
C HIS A 49 -0.48 0.27 2.84
N GLN A 50 0.45 -0.18 3.69
CA GLN A 50 1.35 0.72 4.43
C GLN A 50 2.28 1.48 3.48
N GLU A 51 2.82 0.82 2.45
CA GLU A 51 3.66 1.45 1.43
C GLU A 51 2.89 2.52 0.64
N ALA A 52 1.69 2.20 0.15
CA ALA A 52 0.86 3.16 -0.58
C ALA A 52 0.49 4.37 0.29
N LEU A 53 0.16 4.15 1.56
CA LEU A 53 -0.13 5.22 2.51
C LEU A 53 1.09 6.11 2.73
N TRP A 54 2.27 5.52 2.91
CA TRP A 54 3.52 6.28 3.05
C TRP A 54 3.85 7.10 1.80
N ASN A 55 3.72 6.51 0.62
CA ASN A 55 3.92 7.22 -0.65
C ASN A 55 2.95 8.39 -0.79
N LYS A 56 1.68 8.21 -0.40
CA LYS A 56 0.69 9.29 -0.43
C LYS A 56 1.01 10.41 0.55
N ILE A 57 1.29 10.09 1.81
CA ILE A 57 1.65 11.08 2.84
C ILE A 57 2.91 11.85 2.43
N PHE A 58 3.94 11.13 1.97
CA PHE A 58 5.19 11.75 1.56
C PHE A 58 5.01 12.62 0.32
N GLY A 59 4.32 12.12 -0.70
CA GLY A 59 3.98 12.88 -1.90
C GLY A 59 3.13 14.12 -1.61
N ASP A 60 2.19 14.06 -0.67
CA ASP A 60 1.42 15.23 -0.21
C ASP A 60 2.28 16.22 0.58
N PHE A 61 3.31 15.74 1.28
CA PHE A 61 4.22 16.57 2.07
C PHE A 61 5.25 17.33 1.22
N VAL A 62 5.91 16.67 0.26
CA VAL A 62 6.94 17.29 -0.59
C VAL A 62 6.42 17.78 -1.95
N GLY A 63 5.28 17.24 -2.41
CA GLY A 63 4.73 17.41 -3.76
C GLY A 63 5.17 16.29 -4.71
N GLU A 64 4.26 15.79 -5.56
CA GLU A 64 4.52 14.63 -6.44
C GLU A 64 5.75 14.78 -7.34
N GLN A 65 5.92 15.95 -7.97
CA GLN A 65 7.08 16.21 -8.84
C GLN A 65 8.40 16.21 -8.07
N GLU A 66 8.39 16.75 -6.85
CA GLU A 66 9.58 16.79 -5.99
C GLU A 66 9.88 15.40 -5.43
N MET A 67 8.85 14.63 -5.07
CA MET A 67 9.00 13.23 -4.70
C MET A 67 9.68 12.42 -5.80
N GLU A 68 9.24 12.56 -7.06
CA GLU A 68 9.86 11.89 -8.21
C GLU A 68 11.34 12.28 -8.36
N ARG A 69 11.66 13.58 -8.27
CA ARG A 69 13.04 14.08 -8.31
C ARG A 69 13.89 13.46 -7.20
N LEU A 70 13.41 13.47 -5.96
CA LEU A 70 14.12 12.94 -4.79
C LEU A 70 14.35 11.43 -4.90
N ILE A 71 13.38 10.67 -5.43
CA ILE A 71 13.51 9.23 -5.67
C ILE A 71 14.64 8.98 -6.68
N VAL A 72 14.65 9.69 -7.81
CA VAL A 72 15.68 9.52 -8.86
C VAL A 72 17.07 9.85 -8.32
N GLU A 73 17.21 10.97 -7.60
CA GLU A 73 18.50 11.43 -7.06
C GLU A 73 19.07 10.54 -5.94
N ASN A 74 18.22 9.76 -5.26
CA ASN A 74 18.63 8.91 -4.15
C ASN A 74 18.45 7.41 -4.41
N PHE A 75 18.16 7.02 -5.67
CA PHE A 75 17.91 5.63 -6.05
C PHE A 75 19.05 4.70 -5.63
N GLU A 76 20.29 5.13 -5.81
CA GLU A 76 21.50 4.39 -5.43
C GLU A 76 21.70 4.24 -3.91
N LYS A 77 21.15 5.18 -3.11
CA LYS A 77 21.27 5.16 -1.65
C LYS A 77 20.19 4.30 -1.01
N GLY A 78 19.05 4.15 -1.67
CA GLY A 78 17.90 3.39 -1.18
C GLY A 78 17.11 4.09 -0.07
N TYR A 79 17.38 5.37 0.23
CA TYR A 79 16.62 6.18 1.17
C TYR A 79 16.74 7.68 0.85
N ILE A 80 15.75 8.47 1.27
CA ILE A 80 15.73 9.93 1.17
C ILE A 80 15.99 10.51 2.56
N SER A 81 16.85 11.52 2.65
CA SER A 81 17.05 12.34 3.86
C SER A 81 16.75 13.79 3.52
N LEU A 82 15.90 14.44 4.33
CA LEU A 82 15.47 15.83 4.16
C LEU A 82 16.16 16.77 5.16
#